data_AF-A0A6P0T2W8-F1
#
_entry.id   AF-A0A6P0T2W8-F1
#
_cell.length_a   1.000
_cell.length_b   1.000
_cell.length_c   1.000
_cell.angle_alpha   90.00
_cell.angle_beta   90.00
_cell.angle_gamma   90.00
#
_symmetry.space_group_name_H-M   'P 1'
#
loop_
_entity.id
_entity.type
_entity.pdbx_description
1 polymer ?
#
loop_
_entity_poly.entity_id
_entity_poly.type
_entity_poly.pdbx_seq_one_letter_code
_entity_poly.pdbx_strand_id
1 'polypeptide(L)'
;LELPAIFFAGGAGLLIARAILFPGQYRRVDALKFYGSQAAQLMFGIVPMLIIAGIIEGFLSPSPLVPSFLKYLVGIGLFSLLVIYCSSRKLEDASK
;
A
#
# COMPACT_ATOMS: atom_id res chain seq x y z
N LEU A 1 1.08 9.26 2.56
CA LEU A 1 1.53 7.90 2.19
C LEU A 1 1.27 6.90 3.30
N GLU A 2 1.53 7.28 4.56
CA GLU A 2 1.25 6.44 5.74
C GLU A 2 -0.19 5.90 5.79
N LEU A 3 -1.20 6.78 5.77
CA LEU A 3 -2.61 6.37 5.80
C LEU A 3 -2.97 5.37 4.67
N PRO A 4 -2.74 5.66 3.37
CA PRO A 4 -2.97 4.68 2.31
C PRO A 4 -2.22 3.35 2.51
N ALA A 5 -0.98 3.38 3.01
CA ALA A 5 -0.20 2.17 3.27
C ALA A 5 -0.83 1.31 4.38
N ILE A 6 -1.35 1.93 5.44
CA ILE A 6 -2.10 1.25 6.50
C ILE A 6 -3.37 0.61 5.95
N PHE A 7 -4.13 1.32 5.10
CA PHE A 7 -5.32 0.76 4.45
C PHE A 7 -4.98 -0.45 3.57
N PHE A 8 -3.90 -0.39 2.79
CA PHE A 8 -3.44 -1.53 1.99
C PHE A 8 -2.97 -2.70 2.85
N ALA A 9 -2.29 -2.44 3.97
CA ALA A 9 -1.91 -3.48 4.94
C ALA A 9 -3.14 -4.16 5.56
N GLY A 10 -4.17 -3.38 5.91
CA GLY A 10 -5.46 -3.90 6.36
C GLY A 10 -6.10 -4.82 5.31
N GLY A 11 -6.11 -4.39 4.04
CA GLY A 11 -6.59 -5.21 2.93
C GLY A 11 -5.82 -6.52 2.74
N ALA A 12 -4.49 -6.48 2.84
CA ALA A 12 -3.64 -7.67 2.79
C ALA A 12 -3.94 -8.64 3.95
N GLY A 13 -4.15 -8.12 5.16
CA GLY A 13 -4.56 -8.91 6.32
C GLY A 13 -5.93 -9.57 6.14
N LEU A 14 -6.91 -8.84 5.56
CA LEU A 14 -8.22 -9.39 5.21
C LEU A 14 -8.14 -10.51 4.16
N LEU A 15 -7.15 -10.44 3.26
CA LEU A 15 -6.90 -11.50 2.27
C LEU A 15 -6.47 -12.81 2.94
N ILE A 16 -5.60 -12.72 3.97
CA ILE A 16 -5.21 -13.88 4.79
C ILE A 16 -6.40 -14.37 5.61
N ALA A 17 -7.17 -13.46 6.22
CA ALA A 17 -8.37 -13.81 6.98
C ALA A 17 -9.40 -14.55 6.12
N ARG A 18 -9.60 -14.11 4.86
CA ARG A 18 -10.43 -14.80 3.87
C ARG A 18 -9.95 -16.23 3.63
N ALA A 19 -8.65 -16.45 3.51
CA ALA A 19 -8.08 -17.78 3.31
C ALA A 19 -8.38 -18.76 4.46
N ILE A 20 -8.45 -18.25 5.69
CA ILE A 20 -8.69 -19.03 6.90
C ILE A 20 -10.19 -19.26 7.13
N LEU A 21 -10.99 -18.20 7.03
CA LEU A 21 -12.42 -18.23 7.35
C LEU A 21 -13.26 -18.80 6.22
N PHE A 22 -12.92 -18.48 4.97
CA PHE A 22 -13.70 -18.83 3.78
C PHE A 22 -12.80 -19.42 2.66
N PRO A 23 -12.20 -20.60 2.88
CA PRO A 23 -11.31 -21.24 1.89
C PRO A 23 -12.01 -21.70 0.61
N GLY A 24 -13.35 -21.82 0.63
CA GLY A 24 -14.16 -22.23 -0.52
C GLY A 24 -13.86 -23.66 -0.95
N GLN A 25 -13.47 -23.84 -2.21
CA GLN A 25 -13.19 -25.13 -2.84
C GLN A 25 -11.77 -25.66 -2.56
N TYR A 26 -10.89 -24.84 -1.98
CA TYR A 26 -9.50 -25.21 -1.72
C TYR A 26 -9.34 -25.86 -0.35
N ARG A 27 -8.37 -26.79 -0.21
CA ARG A 27 -7.91 -27.22 1.12
C ARG A 27 -7.30 -25.99 1.82
N ARG A 28 -7.48 -25.90 3.14
CA ARG A 28 -7.07 -24.73 3.96
C ARG A 28 -5.63 -24.27 3.71
N VAL A 29 -4.71 -25.23 3.58
CA VAL A 29 -3.28 -24.96 3.32
C VAL A 29 -3.07 -24.34 1.93
N ASP A 30 -3.80 -24.82 0.93
CA ASP A 30 -3.67 -24.34 -0.45
C ASP A 30 -4.32 -22.96 -0.61
N ALA A 31 -5.47 -22.74 0.04
CA ALA A 31 -6.08 -21.41 0.14
C ALA A 31 -5.11 -20.42 0.79
N LEU A 32 -4.47 -20.80 1.90
CA LEU A 32 -3.51 -19.95 2.61
C LEU A 32 -2.28 -19.65 1.76
N LYS A 33 -1.76 -20.60 1.00
CA LYS A 33 -0.64 -20.35 0.06
C LYS A 33 -1.05 -19.36 -1.03
N PHE A 34 -2.22 -19.55 -1.62
CA PHE A 34 -2.70 -18.71 -2.73
C PHE A 34 -2.96 -17.27 -2.30
N TYR A 35 -3.82 -17.07 -1.29
CA TYR A 35 -4.13 -15.74 -0.77
C TYR A 35 -2.97 -15.15 0.03
N GLY A 36 -2.17 -15.96 0.72
CA GLY A 36 -0.98 -15.51 1.43
C GLY A 36 0.10 -14.98 0.48
N SER A 37 0.27 -15.60 -0.70
CA SER A 37 1.19 -15.10 -1.72
C SER A 37 0.76 -13.74 -2.25
N GLN A 38 -0.54 -13.55 -2.52
CA GLN A 38 -1.08 -12.25 -2.92
C GLN A 38 -0.92 -11.19 -1.81
N ALA A 39 -1.18 -11.55 -0.54
CA ALA A 39 -0.96 -10.65 0.58
C ALA A 39 0.53 -10.26 0.70
N ALA A 40 1.45 -11.22 0.52
CA ALA A 40 2.89 -10.95 0.51
C ALA A 40 3.29 -10.02 -0.65
N GLN A 41 2.70 -10.17 -1.84
CA GLN A 41 2.92 -9.24 -2.96
C GLN A 41 2.46 -7.81 -2.62
N LEU A 42 1.33 -7.64 -1.94
CA LEU A 42 0.92 -6.32 -1.43
C LEU A 42 1.94 -5.76 -0.44
N MET A 43 2.47 -6.59 0.46
CA MET A 43 3.46 -6.16 1.45
C MET A 43 4.73 -5.61 0.82
N PHE A 44 5.17 -6.14 -0.32
CA PHE A 44 6.30 -5.58 -1.07
C PHE A 44 6.08 -4.14 -1.54
N GLY A 45 4.83 -3.71 -1.74
CA GLY A 45 4.51 -2.30 -2.03
C GLY A 45 4.35 -1.46 -0.76
N ILE A 46 3.75 -2.03 0.29
CA ILE A 46 3.44 -1.33 1.55
C ILE A 46 4.72 -0.96 2.33
N VAL A 47 5.67 -1.89 2.45
CA VAL A 47 6.91 -1.67 3.22
C VAL A 47 7.70 -0.46 2.71
N PRO A 48 8.09 -0.36 1.43
CA PRO A 48 8.82 0.81 0.95
C PRO A 48 7.99 2.10 1.07
N MET A 49 6.67 2.02 0.92
CA MET A 49 5.76 3.15 1.07
C MET A 49 5.77 3.70 2.51
N LEU A 50 5.80 2.83 3.53
CA LEU A 50 5.94 3.21 4.93
C LEU A 50 7.33 3.73 5.26
N ILE A 51 8.39 3.17 4.68
CA ILE A 51 9.76 3.69 4.85
C ILE A 51 9.83 5.13 4.34
N ILE A 52 9.31 5.40 3.14
CA ILE A 52 9.27 6.76 2.58
C ILE A 52 8.41 7.68 3.46
N ALA A 53 7.24 7.21 3.92
CA ALA A 53 6.38 7.98 4.81
C ALA A 53 7.08 8.35 6.12
N GLY A 54 7.74 7.39 6.77
CA GLY A 54 8.46 7.59 8.03
C GLY A 54 9.68 8.52 7.88
N ILE A 55 10.38 8.49 6.74
CA ILE A 55 11.45 9.47 6.45
C ILE A 55 10.86 10.88 6.32
N ILE A 56 9.77 11.03 5.58
CA ILE A 56 9.12 12.35 5.41
C ILE A 56 8.61 12.87 6.75
N GLU A 57 7.98 12.01 7.55
CA GLU A 57 7.44 12.38 8.84
C GLU A 57 8.53 12.64 9.88
N GLY A 58 9.64 11.89 9.85
CA GLY A 58 10.76 12.07 10.78
C GLY A 58 11.64 13.28 10.47
N PHE A 59 11.77 13.67 9.19
CA PHE A 59 12.70 14.73 8.77
C PHE A 59 12.03 15.98 8.21
N LEU A 60 10.99 15.84 7.37
CA LEU A 60 10.33 17.01 6.74
C LEU A 60 9.25 17.62 7.63
N SER A 61 8.45 16.80 8.32
CA SER A 61 7.32 17.28 9.12
C SER A 61 7.74 18.17 10.30
N PRO A 62 8.73 17.78 11.13
CA PRO A 62 9.12 18.55 12.32
C PRO A 62 10.08 19.67 11.99
N SER A 63 10.60 19.76 10.76
CA SER A 63 11.51 20.82 10.36
C SER A 63 10.79 22.18 10.39
N PRO A 64 11.24 23.13 11.25
CA PRO A 64 10.71 24.49 11.30
C PRO A 64 11.25 25.36 10.16
N LEU A 65 12.28 24.87 9.45
CA LEU A 65 12.98 25.58 8.37
C LEU A 65 12.27 25.46 7.02
N VAL A 66 11.36 24.50 6.88
CA VAL A 66 10.63 24.24 5.64
C VAL A 66 9.30 25.01 5.65
N PRO A 67 9.05 25.93 4.68
CA PRO A 67 7.78 26.63 4.56
C PRO A 67 6.62 25.66 4.42
N SER A 68 5.49 25.93 5.09
CA SER A 68 4.29 25.07 5.06
C SER A 68 3.82 24.76 3.64
N PHE A 69 3.98 25.69 2.70
CA PHE A 69 3.64 25.50 1.29
C PHE A 69 4.41 24.36 0.62
N LEU A 70 5.72 24.23 0.88
CA LEU A 70 6.53 23.13 0.35
C LEU A 70 6.08 21.78 0.91
N LYS A 71 5.69 21.73 2.19
CA LYS A 71 5.17 20.51 2.82
C LYS A 71 3.90 20.02 2.11
N TYR A 72 2.97 20.93 1.80
CA TYR A 72 1.76 20.58 1.05
C TYR A 72 2.05 20.17 -0.39
N LEU A 73 2.95 20.86 -1.10
CA LEU A 73 3.33 20.49 -2.47
C LEU A 73 3.93 19.08 -2.54
N VAL A 74 4.84 18.75 -1.62
CA VAL A 74 5.45 17.41 -1.56
C VAL A 74 4.38 16.36 -1.23
N GLY A 75 3.49 16.64 -0.27
CA GLY A 75 2.38 15.75 0.08
C GLY A 75 1.42 15.48 -1.08
N ILE A 76 0.97 16.55 -1.76
CA ILE A 76 0.07 16.46 -2.92
C ILE A 76 0.75 15.77 -4.10
N GLY A 77 2.04 16.06 -4.34
CA GLY A 77 2.83 15.43 -5.40
C GLY A 77 2.94 13.91 -5.20
N LEU A 78 3.34 13.48 -4.00
CA LEU A 78 3.43 12.05 -3.66
C LEU A 78 2.07 11.35 -3.69
N PHE A 79 1.02 12.02 -3.23
CA PHE A 79 -0.33 11.46 -3.30
C PHE A 79 -0.83 11.33 -4.74
N SER A 80 -0.61 12.34 -5.57
CA SER A 80 -0.98 12.31 -6.99
C SER A 80 -0.20 11.23 -7.74
N LEU A 81 1.11 11.09 -7.48
CA LEU A 81 1.92 10.00 -8.04
C LEU A 81 1.41 8.62 -7.63
N LEU A 82 1.00 8.45 -6.37
CA LEU A 82 0.39 7.21 -5.90
C LEU A 82 -0.92 6.92 -6.65
N VAL A 83 -1.79 7.92 -6.83
CA VAL A 83 -3.06 7.78 -7.56
C VAL A 83 -2.80 7.42 -9.02
N ILE A 84 -1.82 8.08 -9.67
CA ILE A 84 -1.41 7.75 -11.04
C ILE A 84 -0.90 6.32 -11.10
N TYR A 85 0.00 5.91 -10.21
CA TYR A 85 0.51 4.54 -10.18
C TYR A 85 -0.60 3.49 -10.03
N CYS A 86 -1.56 3.72 -9.13
CA CYS A 86 -2.70 2.83 -8.95
C CYS A 86 -3.65 2.81 -10.16
N SER A 87 -3.85 3.95 -10.83
CA SER A 87 -4.75 4.06 -11.99
C SER A 87 -4.12 3.56 -13.29
N SER A 88 -2.82 3.77 -13.49
CA SER A 88 -2.07 3.25 -14.65
C SER A 88 -2.02 1.72 -14.65
N ARG A 89 -1.91 1.08 -13.48
CA ARG A 89 -1.98 -0.39 -13.40
C ARG A 89 -3.33 -0.95 -13.84
N LYS A 90 -4.43 -0.20 -13.63
CA LYS A 90 -5.76 -0.58 -14.10
C LYS A 90 -5.86 -0.63 -15.64
N LEU A 91 -5.02 0.12 -16.36
CA LEU A 91 -5.00 0.13 -17.82
C LEU A 91 -4.19 -1.04 -18.40
N GLU A 92 -3.10 -1.44 -17.72
CA GLU A 92 -2.29 -2.60 -18.13
C GLU A 92 -3.03 -3.93 -17.92
N ASP A 93 -3.80 -4.06 -16.84
CA ASP A 93 -4.62 -5.24 -16.57
C ASP A 93 -5.87 -5.33 -17.48
N ALA A 94 -6.32 -4.21 -18.07
CA ALA A 94 -7.47 -4.15 -18.98
C ALA A 94 -7.08 -4.37 -20.46
N SER A 95 -5.78 -4.35 -20.79
CA SER A 95 -5.25 -4.55 -22.15
C SER A 95 -4.74 -5.99 -22.40
N LYS A 96 -4.82 -6.87 -21.40
CA LYS A 96 -4.57 -8.33 -21.52
C LYS A 96 -5.89 -9.10 -21.51
#